data_AF-A0A356BV47-F1
#
_entry.id   AF-A0A356BV47-F1
#
_cell.length_a   1.000
_cell.length_b   1.000
_cell.length_c   1.000
_cell.angle_alpha   90.00
_cell.angle_beta   90.00
_cell.angle_gamma   90.00
#
_symmetry.space_group_name_H-M   'P 1'
#
loop_
_entity.id
_entity.type
_entity.pdbx_description
1 polymer ?
#
loop_
_entity_poly.entity_id
_entity_poly.type
_entity_poly.pdbx_seq_one_letter_code
_entity_poly.pdbx_strand_id
1 'polypeptide(L)' 'MRYSTLGGGKRLRALLAMAACAAVGGDLRNTSGLVAAIEMIHAYSLIHDDLP' A
#
# COMPACT_ATOMS: atom_id res chain seq x y z
N MET A 1 -13.44 3.97 -5.22
CA MET A 1 -12.08 3.59 -4.76
C MET A 1 -11.19 3.05 -5.86
N ARG A 2 -11.63 2.08 -6.72
CA ARG A 2 -10.78 1.48 -7.77
C ARG A 2 -9.95 2.48 -8.60
N TYR A 3 -10.53 3.61 -9.00
CA TYR A 3 -9.83 4.66 -9.75
C TYR A 3 -8.58 5.16 -9.00
N SER A 4 -8.73 5.66 -7.77
CA SER A 4 -7.61 6.19 -6.97
C SER A 4 -6.67 5.08 -6.46
N THR A 5 -7.19 3.90 -6.14
CA THR A 5 -6.37 2.80 -5.60
C THR A 5 -5.55 2.08 -6.66
N LEU A 6 -6.09 1.87 -7.87
CA LEU A 6 -5.44 1.11 -8.96
C LEU A 6 -4.84 2.00 -10.05
N GLY A 7 -5.05 3.31 -9.98
CA GLY A 7 -4.36 4.28 -10.83
C GLY A 7 -2.86 4.37 -10.56
N GLY A 8 -2.23 5.42 -11.08
CA GLY A 8 -0.81 5.68 -10.84
C GLY A 8 -0.46 5.81 -9.35
N GLY A 9 0.82 5.66 -9.01
CA GLY A 9 1.29 5.80 -7.64
C GLY A 9 2.63 5.12 -7.43
N LYS A 10 3.44 5.65 -6.50
CA LYS A 10 4.80 5.14 -6.24
C LYS A 10 4.81 3.82 -5.47
N ARG A 11 3.69 3.45 -4.82
CA ARG A 11 3.55 2.23 -4.00
C ARG A 11 4.63 2.08 -2.93
N LEU A 12 5.17 3.22 -2.46
CA LEU A 12 6.32 3.25 -1.58
C LEU A 12 6.01 2.56 -0.25
N ARG A 13 4.80 2.72 0.28
CA ARG A 13 4.39 2.13 1.57
C ARG A 13 4.26 0.61 1.45
N ALA A 14 3.63 0.11 0.39
CA ALA A 14 3.62 -1.31 0.07
C ALA A 14 5.03 -1.89 -0.08
N LEU A 15 5.91 -1.24 -0.84
CA LEU A 15 7.29 -1.67 -1.04
C LEU A 15 8.09 -1.72 0.27
N LEU A 16 7.94 -0.70 1.13
CA LEU A 16 8.58 -0.67 2.45
C LEU A 16 8.08 -1.79 3.36
N ALA A 17 6.78 -2.11 3.34
CA ALA A 17 6.23 -3.21 4.12
C ALA A 17 6.76 -4.58 3.66
N MET A 18 6.86 -4.79 2.34
CA MET A 18 7.51 -5.98 1.79
C MET A 18 8.99 -6.06 2.17
N ALA A 19 9.71 -4.95 2.03
CA ALA A 19 11.12 -4.88 2.39
C ALA A 19 11.35 -5.17 3.88
N ALA A 20 10.49 -4.66 4.76
CA ALA A 20 10.53 -4.95 6.19
C ALA A 20 10.27 -6.44 6.48
N CYS A 21 9.30 -7.06 5.80
CA CYS A 21 9.05 -8.50 5.90
C CYS A 21 10.27 -9.32 5.47
N ALA A 22 10.87 -8.98 4.33
CA ALA A 22 12.07 -9.64 3.84
C ALA A 22 13.27 -9.45 4.79
N ALA A 23 13.44 -8.26 5.35
CA ALA A 23 14.57 -7.93 6.24
C ALA A 23 14.58 -8.77 7.53
N VAL A 24 13.43 -9.27 7.97
CA VAL A 24 13.31 -10.16 9.14
C VAL A 24 13.18 -11.65 8.77
N GLY A 25 13.43 -12.00 7.51
CA GLY A 25 13.37 -13.38 7.02
C GLY A 25 11.95 -13.92 6.76
N GLY A 26 10.96 -13.03 6.63
CA GLY A 26 9.58 -13.40 6.32
C GLY A 26 9.36 -13.77 4.85
N ASP A 27 8.34 -14.59 4.60
CA ASP A 27 7.92 -14.97 3.25
C ASP A 27 7.04 -13.88 2.62
N LEU A 28 7.52 -13.30 1.52
CA LEU A 28 6.81 -12.26 0.78
C LEU A 28 5.43 -12.71 0.28
N ARG A 29 5.20 -14.01 0.04
CA ARG A 29 3.88 -14.53 -0.36
C ARG A 29 2.80 -14.25 0.68
N ASN A 30 3.19 -14.09 1.94
CA ASN A 30 2.28 -13.77 3.05
C ASN A 30 1.95 -12.28 3.14
N THR A 31 2.58 -11.40 2.35
CA THR A 31 2.41 -9.94 2.45
C THR A 31 1.28 -9.38 1.59
N SER A 32 0.70 -10.17 0.68
CA SER A 32 -0.27 -9.69 -0.33
C SER A 32 -1.46 -8.93 0.25
N GLY A 33 -2.09 -9.45 1.31
CA GLY A 33 -3.19 -8.77 1.99
C GLY A 33 -2.75 -7.51 2.74
N LEU A 34 -1.60 -7.57 3.40
CA LEU A 34 -1.03 -6.44 4.16
C LEU A 34 -0.71 -5.26 3.25
N VAL A 35 0.00 -5.48 2.14
CA VAL A 35 0.40 -4.41 1.23
C VAL A 35 -0.79 -3.77 0.54
N ALA A 36 -1.81 -4.58 0.20
CA ALA A 36 -3.06 -4.08 -0.36
C ALA A 36 -3.83 -3.23 0.66
N ALA A 37 -3.91 -3.66 1.91
CA ALA A 37 -4.54 -2.89 2.99
C ALA A 37 -3.84 -1.54 3.22
N ILE A 38 -2.51 -1.52 3.26
CA ILE A 38 -1.72 -0.30 3.42
C ILE A 38 -1.99 0.68 2.27
N GLU A 39 -1.99 0.23 1.03
CA GLU A 39 -2.25 1.10 -0.13
C GLU A 39 -3.71 1.54 -0.21
N MET A 40 -4.66 0.74 0.28
CA MET A 40 -6.07 1.16 0.40
C MET A 40 -6.22 2.30 1.40
N ILE A 41 -5.60 2.22 2.57
CA ILE A 41 -5.61 3.31 3.56
C ILE A 41 -4.91 4.55 3.00
N HIS A 42 -3.79 4.38 2.31
CA HIS A 42 -3.09 5.49 1.67
C HIS A 42 -3.96 6.20 0.62
N ALA A 43 -4.62 5.45 -0.26
CA ALA A 43 -5.50 6.04 -1.26
C ALA A 43 -6.71 6.73 -0.62
N TYR A 44 -7.26 6.17 0.45
CA TYR A 44 -8.31 6.81 1.24
C TYR A 44 -7.86 8.17 1.78
N SER A 45 -6.67 8.25 2.38
CA SER A 45 -6.16 9.51 2.93
C SER A 45 -6.05 10.57 1.84
N LEU A 46 -5.44 10.24 0.69
CA LEU A 46 -5.31 11.18 -0.43
C LEU A 46 -6.64 11.70 -0.93
N ILE A 47 -7.63 10.82 -1.12
CA ILE A 47 -8.97 11.24 -1.57
C ILE A 47 -9.57 12.26 -0.61
N HIS A 48 -9.39 12.06 0.70
CA HIS A 48 -9.95 12.94 1.72
C HIS A 48 -9.13 14.23 1.91
N ASP A 49 -7.80 14.15 1.76
CA ASP A 49 -6.91 15.31 1.80
C ASP A 49 -7.16 16.28 0.62
N ASP A 50 -7.61 15.75 -0.53
CA ASP A 50 -7.88 16.51 -1.75
C ASP A 50 -9.32 17.11 -1.80
N LEU A 51 -10.15 16.91 -0.78
CA LEU A 51 -11.49 17.51 -0.73
C LEU A 51 -11.41 19.03 -0.41
N PRO A 52 -12.24 19.87 -1.07
CA PRO A 52 -12.29 21.31 -0.81
C PRO A 52 -12.89 21.68 0.56
#